data_AF-A0A8H3C0J2-F1
#
_entry.id   AF-A0A8H3C0J2-F1
#
_cell.length_a   1.000
_cell.length_b   1.000
_cell.length_c   1.000
_cell.angle_alpha   90.00
_cell.angle_beta   90.00
_cell.angle_gamma   90.00
#
_symmetry.space_group_name_H-M   'P 1'
#
loop_
_entity.id
_entity.type
_entity.pdbx_description
1 polymer ?
#
loop_
_entity_poly.entity_id
_entity_poly.type
_entity_poly.pdbx_seq_one_letter_code
_entity_poly.pdbx_strand_id
1 'polypeptide(L)'
;MFNWTQTNPHRDSSFSNDIVVHEYGHGLTNRLTGGGTGTCLQSLEASGLGEGWSDALADWVEQSSAADRDFTLGSYVFNKNLRSYPYSTNKATNPITYATLDMRFLPHSMGEVWANIWHEIFAALIKKHGFSADKNNADGTAGNIVGLHLLVDALQLQPCNPGFIAARDAVIQADANRYGGANKCLLWTAFAKRGMGNGATWEKIDNTTLPSGC
;
A
#
# COMPACT_ATOMS: atom_id res chain seq x y z
N MET A 1 11.15 -18.78 -3.01
CA MET A 1 10.26 -19.26 -1.93
C MET A 1 11.03 -20.23 -1.05
N PHE A 2 10.72 -20.28 0.24
CA PHE A 2 11.44 -21.12 1.23
C PHE A 2 10.45 -21.96 2.04
N ASN A 3 10.96 -23.05 2.62
CA ASN A 3 10.23 -23.78 3.65
C ASN A 3 10.43 -23.09 5.02
N TRP A 4 9.36 -22.89 5.78
CA TRP A 4 9.37 -22.18 7.06
C TRP A 4 9.24 -23.16 8.23
N THR A 5 10.10 -22.96 9.23
CA THR A 5 10.29 -23.88 10.37
C THR A 5 9.58 -23.41 11.64
N GLN A 6 8.61 -22.51 11.52
CA GLN A 6 7.88 -21.90 12.65
C GLN A 6 6.64 -22.70 13.07
N THR A 7 6.33 -23.76 12.35
CA THR A 7 5.16 -24.63 12.56
C THR A 7 5.57 -26.10 12.50
N ASN A 8 4.76 -27.00 13.06
CA ASN A 8 4.96 -28.45 12.95
C ASN A 8 3.67 -29.12 12.45
N PRO A 9 3.64 -29.74 11.25
CA PRO A 9 4.74 -29.82 10.28
C PRO A 9 5.16 -28.43 9.75
N HIS A 10 6.39 -28.32 9.23
CA HIS A 10 6.87 -27.12 8.54
C HIS A 10 5.91 -26.74 7.38
N ARG A 11 5.83 -25.45 7.06
CA ARG A 11 4.94 -24.93 6.01
C ARG A 11 5.76 -24.26 4.91
N ASP A 12 5.51 -24.65 3.67
CA ASP A 12 6.15 -24.06 2.49
C ASP A 12 5.46 -22.75 2.10
N SER A 13 6.24 -21.65 1.99
CA SER A 13 5.68 -20.34 1.64
C SER A 13 5.15 -20.25 0.21
N SER A 14 5.45 -21.23 -0.63
CA SER A 14 4.86 -21.37 -1.97
C SER A 14 3.32 -21.53 -1.94
N PHE A 15 2.75 -21.94 -0.80
CA PHE A 15 1.30 -22.02 -0.57
C PHE A 15 0.71 -20.76 0.10
N SER A 16 1.52 -19.73 0.33
CA SER A 16 1.13 -18.46 0.93
C SER A 16 1.06 -17.40 -0.17
N ASN A 17 -0.13 -17.18 -0.73
CA ASN A 17 -0.31 -16.27 -1.87
C ASN A 17 0.17 -14.84 -1.55
N ASP A 18 -0.12 -14.36 -0.34
CA ASP A 18 0.37 -13.10 0.18
C ASP A 18 1.90 -12.94 0.09
N ILE A 19 2.68 -13.97 0.45
CA ILE A 19 4.15 -13.94 0.32
C ILE A 19 4.58 -14.01 -1.15
N VAL A 20 3.98 -14.90 -1.95
CA VAL A 20 4.34 -15.01 -3.39
C VAL A 20 4.09 -13.68 -4.11
N VAL A 21 2.96 -13.03 -3.83
CA VAL A 21 2.58 -11.74 -4.40
C VAL A 21 3.48 -10.62 -3.87
N HIS A 22 3.84 -10.64 -2.59
CA HIS A 22 4.80 -9.68 -2.03
C HIS A 22 6.14 -9.71 -2.80
N GLU A 23 6.73 -10.89 -2.99
CA GLU A 23 7.99 -11.01 -3.73
C GLU A 23 7.85 -10.58 -5.20
N TYR A 24 6.71 -10.89 -5.83
CA TYR A 24 6.39 -10.40 -7.17
C TYR A 24 6.27 -8.87 -7.22
N GLY A 25 5.70 -8.28 -6.16
CA GLY A 25 5.57 -6.85 -5.94
C GLY A 25 6.92 -6.13 -6.01
N HIS A 26 8.00 -6.71 -5.50
CA HIS A 26 9.34 -6.13 -5.65
C HIS A 26 9.77 -6.01 -7.11
N GLY A 27 9.48 -7.02 -7.94
CA GLY A 27 9.75 -7.00 -9.37
C GLY A 27 8.96 -5.92 -10.08
N LEU A 28 7.66 -5.82 -9.82
CA LEU A 28 6.77 -4.80 -10.36
C LEU A 28 7.25 -3.39 -10.01
N THR A 29 7.48 -3.14 -8.72
CA THR A 29 7.76 -1.81 -8.17
C THR A 29 9.14 -1.31 -8.60
N ASN A 30 10.17 -2.15 -8.57
CA ASN A 30 11.51 -1.77 -9.05
C ASN A 30 11.54 -1.52 -10.56
N ARG A 31 10.77 -2.27 -11.34
CA ARG A 31 10.68 -2.07 -12.79
C ARG A 31 9.99 -0.76 -13.13
N LEU A 32 8.84 -0.45 -12.54
CA LEU A 32 8.07 0.73 -12.93
C LEU A 32 8.65 2.04 -12.38
N THR A 33 9.16 2.02 -11.14
CA THR A 33 9.71 3.22 -10.50
C THR A 33 10.90 3.77 -11.25
N GLY A 34 10.89 5.07 -11.54
CA GLY A 34 12.01 5.74 -12.21
C GLY A 34 12.28 5.29 -13.65
N GLY A 35 11.31 4.64 -14.29
CA GLY A 35 11.33 4.41 -15.75
C GLY A 35 12.08 3.16 -16.22
N GLY A 36 11.95 2.01 -15.55
CA GLY A 36 12.40 0.73 -16.12
C GLY A 36 13.78 0.24 -15.66
N THR A 37 14.51 1.00 -14.84
CA THR A 37 15.91 0.70 -14.52
C THR A 37 16.09 -0.48 -13.56
N GLY A 38 15.10 -0.75 -12.70
CA GLY A 38 15.24 -1.75 -11.64
C GLY A 38 16.07 -1.29 -10.43
N THR A 39 16.49 -0.02 -10.39
CA THR A 39 17.45 0.49 -9.39
C THR A 39 16.94 1.74 -8.67
N CYS A 40 15.62 1.93 -8.61
CA CYS A 40 15.01 3.19 -8.14
C CYS A 40 14.21 3.08 -6.83
N LEU A 41 14.34 1.96 -6.10
CA LEU A 41 13.84 1.78 -4.74
C LEU A 41 14.98 1.33 -3.79
N GLN A 42 16.06 2.11 -3.76
CA GLN A 42 17.34 1.74 -3.13
C GLN A 42 17.70 2.59 -1.92
N SER A 43 17.22 3.84 -1.85
CA SER A 43 17.33 4.62 -0.60
C SER A 43 16.49 3.98 0.50
N LEU A 44 16.78 4.26 1.77
CA LEU A 44 16.08 3.62 2.89
C LEU A 44 14.55 3.82 2.82
N GLU A 45 14.09 5.06 2.60
CA GLU A 45 12.66 5.34 2.47
C GLU A 45 12.06 4.73 1.21
N ALA A 46 12.78 4.77 0.09
CA ALA A 46 12.28 4.21 -1.17
C ALA A 46 12.18 2.68 -1.10
N SER A 47 13.15 2.02 -0.46
CA SER A 47 13.11 0.59 -0.17
C SER A 47 11.94 0.26 0.76
N GLY A 48 11.70 1.11 1.78
CA GLY A 48 10.51 1.01 2.63
C GLY A 48 9.19 1.16 1.86
N LEU A 49 9.10 2.10 0.92
CA LEU A 49 7.96 2.17 0.00
C LEU A 49 7.83 0.88 -0.81
N GLY A 50 8.94 0.32 -1.30
CA GLY A 50 8.97 -0.96 -2.02
C GLY A 50 8.33 -2.10 -1.22
N GLU A 51 8.69 -2.25 0.06
CA GLU A 51 8.06 -3.20 0.99
C GLU A 51 6.56 -2.95 1.13
N GLY A 52 6.17 -1.68 1.31
CA GLY A 52 4.77 -1.32 1.49
C GLY A 52 3.92 -1.51 0.23
N TRP A 53 4.48 -1.25 -0.96
CA TRP A 53 3.82 -1.51 -2.23
C TRP A 53 3.59 -3.01 -2.45
N SER A 54 4.58 -3.83 -2.12
CA SER A 54 4.48 -5.29 -2.19
C SER A 54 3.39 -5.83 -1.26
N ASP A 55 3.34 -5.32 -0.02
CA ASP A 55 2.29 -5.67 0.95
C ASP A 55 0.90 -5.19 0.51
N ALA A 56 0.80 -3.98 -0.04
CA ALA A 56 -0.46 -3.45 -0.58
C ALA A 56 -0.98 -4.28 -1.76
N LEU A 57 -0.08 -4.77 -2.63
CA LEU A 57 -0.47 -5.67 -3.72
C LEU A 57 -0.97 -7.02 -3.17
N ALA A 58 -0.31 -7.58 -2.16
CA ALA A 58 -0.75 -8.80 -1.48
C ALA A 58 -2.14 -8.64 -0.84
N ASP A 59 -2.37 -7.53 -0.13
CA ASP A 59 -3.68 -7.16 0.43
C ASP A 59 -4.75 -7.12 -0.67
N TRP A 60 -4.49 -6.41 -1.77
CA TRP A 60 -5.43 -6.32 -2.89
C TRP A 60 -5.80 -7.70 -3.47
N VAL A 61 -4.82 -8.60 -3.62
CA VAL A 61 -5.05 -9.96 -4.14
C VAL A 61 -5.94 -10.77 -3.20
N GLU A 62 -5.83 -10.58 -1.89
CA GLU A 62 -6.55 -11.34 -0.86
C GLU A 62 -7.99 -10.80 -0.59
N GLN A 63 -8.33 -9.60 -1.08
CA GLN A 63 -9.69 -9.06 -0.98
C GLN A 63 -10.72 -9.95 -1.70
N SER A 64 -11.75 -10.45 -1.02
CA SER A 64 -12.74 -11.36 -1.64
C SER A 64 -14.19 -10.84 -1.58
N SER A 65 -14.41 -9.66 -1.02
CA SER A 65 -15.73 -9.03 -0.94
C SER A 65 -15.59 -7.52 -0.70
N ALA A 66 -16.73 -6.82 -0.65
CA ALA A 66 -16.78 -5.40 -0.26
C ALA A 66 -16.55 -5.15 1.24
N ALA A 67 -16.36 -6.20 2.05
CA ALA A 67 -16.19 -6.05 3.49
C ALA A 67 -14.81 -5.47 3.80
N ASP A 68 -14.79 -4.39 4.57
CA ASP A 68 -13.59 -3.85 5.22
C ASP A 68 -13.13 -4.84 6.29
N ARG A 69 -12.03 -5.54 6.02
CA ARG A 69 -11.49 -6.60 6.88
C ARG A 69 -10.01 -6.36 7.07
N ASP A 70 -9.55 -6.50 8.30
CA ASP A 70 -8.14 -6.43 8.61
C ASP A 70 -7.34 -7.47 7.82
N PHE A 71 -6.19 -7.06 7.28
CA PHE A 71 -5.28 -7.92 6.54
C PHE A 71 -4.03 -8.25 7.36
N THR A 72 -3.60 -9.51 7.30
CA THR A 72 -2.36 -9.98 7.93
C THR A 72 -1.47 -10.63 6.89
N LEU A 73 -0.16 -10.41 6.99
CA LEU A 73 0.84 -10.96 6.08
C LEU A 73 1.56 -12.16 6.71
N GLY A 74 1.71 -13.24 5.94
CA GLY A 74 2.50 -14.42 6.24
C GLY A 74 1.98 -15.28 7.39
N SER A 75 0.72 -15.07 7.80
CA SER A 75 0.14 -15.75 8.96
C SER A 75 0.12 -17.28 8.79
N TYR A 76 -0.02 -17.77 7.55
CA TYR A 76 0.05 -19.20 7.25
C TYR A 76 1.40 -19.80 7.66
N VAL A 77 2.53 -19.21 7.25
CA VAL A 77 3.86 -19.80 7.55
C VAL A 77 4.37 -19.45 8.95
N PHE A 78 3.89 -18.36 9.55
CA PHE A 78 4.45 -17.80 10.79
C PHE A 78 3.54 -17.95 12.03
N ASN A 79 2.32 -18.50 11.89
CA ASN A 79 1.30 -18.64 12.96
C ASN A 79 0.86 -17.33 13.63
N LYS A 80 1.32 -16.18 13.12
CA LYS A 80 0.93 -14.84 13.51
C LYS A 80 1.27 -13.89 12.37
N ASN A 81 0.75 -12.67 12.43
CA ASN A 81 1.13 -11.61 11.49
C ASN A 81 2.65 -11.36 11.53
N LEU A 82 3.29 -11.29 10.36
CA LEU A 82 4.72 -10.93 10.24
C LEU A 82 4.98 -9.46 10.54
N ARG A 83 3.97 -8.60 10.32
CA ARG A 83 4.05 -7.16 10.55
C ARG A 83 3.65 -6.82 11.98
N SER A 84 4.01 -5.62 12.44
CA SER A 84 3.76 -5.17 13.82
C SER A 84 2.27 -5.13 14.19
N TYR A 85 1.42 -4.81 13.20
CA TYR A 85 -0.04 -4.77 13.33
C TYR A 85 -0.68 -5.31 12.04
N PRO A 86 -1.91 -5.85 12.09
CA PRO A 86 -2.71 -6.05 10.88
C PRO A 86 -2.90 -4.72 10.15
N TYR A 87 -2.95 -4.70 8.82
CA TYR A 87 -3.45 -3.51 8.12
C TYR A 87 -4.95 -3.40 8.36
N SER A 88 -5.37 -2.22 8.78
CA SER A 88 -6.71 -2.02 9.32
C SER A 88 -7.10 -0.57 9.20
N THR A 89 -8.34 -0.31 8.80
CA THR A 89 -8.91 1.04 8.86
C THR A 89 -9.20 1.51 10.29
N ASN A 90 -9.16 0.61 11.29
CA ASN A 90 -9.34 0.94 12.70
C ASN A 90 -8.00 1.37 13.34
N LYS A 91 -7.93 2.62 13.82
CA LYS A 91 -6.73 3.16 14.48
C LYS A 91 -6.41 2.50 15.84
N ALA A 92 -7.37 1.83 16.46
CA ALA A 92 -7.12 1.04 17.66
C ALA A 92 -6.42 -0.29 17.34
N THR A 93 -6.76 -0.92 16.21
CA THR A 93 -6.09 -2.14 15.73
C THR A 93 -4.70 -1.84 15.20
N ASN A 94 -4.58 -0.81 14.38
CA ASN A 94 -3.30 -0.38 13.82
C ASN A 94 -3.12 1.13 14.07
N PRO A 95 -2.28 1.54 15.03
CA PRO A 95 -2.11 2.96 15.38
C PRO A 95 -1.08 3.68 14.52
N ILE A 96 -0.40 3.01 13.58
CA ILE A 96 0.73 3.61 12.85
C ILE A 96 0.28 4.76 11.94
N THR A 97 1.12 5.78 11.90
CA THR A 97 0.96 7.02 11.12
C THR A 97 2.27 7.41 10.46
N TYR A 98 2.24 8.48 9.67
CA TYR A 98 3.41 9.05 9.01
C TYR A 98 4.52 9.41 10.01
N ALA A 99 4.18 9.96 11.17
CA ALA A 99 5.13 10.26 12.24
C ALA A 99 5.77 9.05 12.90
N THR A 100 5.22 7.85 12.68
CA THR A 100 5.88 6.62 13.14
C THR A 100 7.17 6.33 12.33
N LEU A 101 7.37 6.96 11.17
CA LEU A 101 8.59 6.77 10.35
C LEU A 101 9.87 7.22 11.06
N ASP A 102 9.81 8.20 11.98
CA ASP A 102 11.00 8.67 12.72
C ASP A 102 11.61 7.60 13.63
N MET A 103 10.82 6.59 14.01
CA MET A 103 11.26 5.47 14.84
C MET A 103 11.51 4.18 14.05
N ARG A 104 11.46 4.24 12.71
CA ARG A 104 11.59 3.07 11.84
C ARG A 104 12.85 3.20 11.01
N PHE A 105 13.75 2.24 11.14
CA PHE A 105 15.08 2.27 10.51
C PHE A 105 15.33 1.08 9.57
N LEU A 106 14.29 0.29 9.27
CA LEU A 106 14.37 -0.86 8.38
C LEU A 106 13.28 -0.74 7.30
N PRO A 107 13.56 -1.16 6.06
CA PRO A 107 12.58 -1.10 4.97
C PRO A 107 11.24 -1.73 5.36
N HIS A 108 11.25 -2.96 5.89
CA HIS A 108 10.02 -3.66 6.27
C HIS A 108 9.18 -2.86 7.28
N SER A 109 9.80 -2.24 8.28
CA SER A 109 9.07 -1.46 9.26
C SER A 109 8.53 -0.17 8.62
N MET A 110 9.29 0.54 7.81
CA MET A 110 8.78 1.71 7.07
C MET A 110 7.62 1.34 6.12
N GLY A 111 7.71 0.20 5.45
CA GLY A 111 6.70 -0.30 4.52
C GLY A 111 5.34 -0.54 5.16
N GLU A 112 5.29 -0.93 6.44
CA GLU A 112 4.03 -1.05 7.17
C GLU A 112 3.22 0.25 7.15
N VAL A 113 3.86 1.42 7.24
CA VAL A 113 3.18 2.72 7.22
C VAL A 113 2.53 2.94 5.86
N TRP A 114 3.26 2.66 4.78
CA TRP A 114 2.76 2.82 3.41
C TRP A 114 1.64 1.83 3.06
N ALA A 115 1.83 0.54 3.40
CA ALA A 115 0.83 -0.49 3.16
C ALA A 115 -0.49 -0.23 3.91
N ASN A 116 -0.40 0.25 5.16
CA ASN A 116 -1.61 0.58 5.93
C ASN A 116 -2.35 1.79 5.36
N ILE A 117 -1.65 2.75 4.75
CA ILE A 117 -2.29 3.85 4.00
C ILE A 117 -2.99 3.29 2.75
N TRP A 118 -2.37 2.35 2.03
CA TRP A 118 -3.02 1.69 0.91
C TRP A 118 -4.26 0.91 1.29
N HIS A 119 -4.24 0.24 2.45
CA HIS A 119 -5.42 -0.41 3.01
C HIS A 119 -6.59 0.58 3.22
N GLU A 120 -6.31 1.78 3.75
CA GLU A 120 -7.30 2.86 3.85
C GLU A 120 -7.83 3.31 2.48
N ILE A 121 -6.94 3.43 1.49
CA ILE A 121 -7.30 3.79 0.10
C ILE A 121 -8.21 2.73 -0.51
N PHE A 122 -7.86 1.44 -0.42
CA PHE A 122 -8.68 0.36 -0.96
C PHE A 122 -10.05 0.31 -0.31
N ALA A 123 -10.12 0.34 1.02
CA ALA A 123 -11.39 0.33 1.75
C ALA A 123 -12.27 1.51 1.34
N ALA A 124 -11.69 2.71 1.23
CA ALA A 124 -12.42 3.90 0.83
C ALA A 124 -12.93 3.82 -0.63
N LEU A 125 -12.09 3.37 -1.57
CA LEU A 125 -12.46 3.20 -2.97
C LEU A 125 -13.55 2.13 -3.13
N ILE A 126 -13.43 0.99 -2.45
CA ILE A 126 -14.44 -0.08 -2.45
C ILE A 126 -15.75 0.43 -1.86
N LYS A 127 -15.70 1.21 -0.77
CA LYS A 127 -16.90 1.82 -0.19
C LYS A 127 -17.60 2.77 -1.16
N LYS A 128 -16.85 3.52 -1.98
CA LYS A 128 -17.40 4.49 -2.93
C LYS A 128 -17.92 3.83 -4.22
N HIS A 129 -17.16 2.89 -4.77
CA HIS A 129 -17.38 2.35 -6.12
C HIS A 129 -17.84 0.89 -6.14
N GLY A 130 -18.02 0.27 -4.97
CA GLY A 130 -18.33 -1.15 -4.84
C GLY A 130 -17.13 -2.07 -5.05
N PHE A 131 -17.37 -3.37 -5.01
CA PHE A 131 -16.38 -4.43 -5.22
C PHE A 131 -16.76 -5.29 -6.42
N SER A 132 -15.80 -5.62 -7.27
CA SER A 132 -15.95 -6.62 -8.33
C SER A 132 -15.27 -7.92 -7.94
N ALA A 133 -16.01 -9.03 -7.99
CA ALA A 133 -15.45 -10.37 -7.85
C ALA A 133 -14.64 -10.80 -9.07
N ASP A 134 -14.95 -10.24 -10.26
CA ASP A 134 -14.09 -10.39 -11.43
C ASP A 134 -12.93 -9.38 -11.34
N LYS A 135 -11.81 -9.86 -10.79
CA LYS A 135 -10.57 -9.09 -10.65
C LYS A 135 -9.73 -9.02 -11.92
N ASN A 136 -10.08 -9.78 -12.95
CA ASN A 136 -9.32 -9.83 -14.21
C ASN A 136 -9.86 -8.83 -15.25
N ASN A 137 -11.06 -8.28 -15.02
CA ASN A 137 -11.60 -7.21 -15.84
C ASN A 137 -10.92 -5.87 -15.55
N ALA A 138 -9.87 -5.55 -16.30
CA ALA A 138 -9.14 -4.29 -16.18
C ALA A 138 -9.98 -3.06 -16.55
N ASP A 139 -11.07 -3.21 -17.31
CA ASP A 139 -11.96 -2.11 -17.71
C ASP A 139 -13.06 -1.82 -16.67
N GLY A 140 -13.14 -2.62 -15.61
CA GLY A 140 -14.16 -2.44 -14.57
C GLY A 140 -13.94 -1.18 -13.74
N THR A 141 -15.05 -0.62 -13.24
CA THR A 141 -15.05 0.65 -12.48
C THR A 141 -15.19 0.45 -10.98
N ALA A 142 -15.18 -0.80 -10.50
CA ALA A 142 -15.30 -1.10 -9.07
C ALA A 142 -14.07 -0.62 -8.31
N GLY A 143 -14.24 -0.35 -7.01
CA GLY A 143 -13.22 0.30 -6.18
C GLY A 143 -11.91 -0.48 -6.05
N ASN A 144 -11.98 -1.81 -6.02
CA ASN A 144 -10.78 -2.65 -6.07
C ASN A 144 -10.04 -2.49 -7.41
N ILE A 145 -10.74 -2.41 -8.54
CA ILE A 145 -10.10 -2.24 -9.86
C ILE A 145 -9.51 -0.83 -9.99
N VAL A 146 -10.26 0.20 -9.55
CA VAL A 146 -9.77 1.58 -9.46
C VAL A 146 -8.51 1.65 -8.61
N GLY A 147 -8.51 1.02 -7.44
CA GLY A 147 -7.37 0.98 -6.53
C GLY A 147 -6.13 0.35 -7.15
N LEU A 148 -6.27 -0.78 -7.88
CA LEU A 148 -5.13 -1.41 -8.54
C LEU A 148 -4.56 -0.53 -9.66
N HIS A 149 -5.41 0.12 -10.45
CA HIS A 149 -4.95 1.08 -11.46
C HIS A 149 -4.15 2.22 -10.84
N LEU A 150 -4.65 2.83 -9.77
CA LEU A 150 -3.93 3.90 -9.07
C LEU A 150 -2.60 3.42 -8.49
N LEU A 151 -2.56 2.19 -7.95
CA LEU A 151 -1.33 1.59 -7.42
C LEU A 151 -0.27 1.47 -8.53
N VAL A 152 -0.64 0.92 -9.68
CA VAL A 152 0.29 0.69 -10.79
C VAL A 152 0.71 1.99 -11.48
N ASP A 153 -0.22 2.90 -11.70
CA ASP A 153 0.06 4.18 -12.37
C ASP A 153 0.98 5.07 -11.53
N ALA A 154 0.78 5.12 -10.21
CA ALA A 154 1.60 5.92 -9.32
C ALA A 154 3.08 5.49 -9.37
N LEU A 155 3.36 4.19 -9.52
CA LEU A 155 4.72 3.68 -9.67
C LEU A 155 5.42 4.22 -10.92
N GLN A 156 4.68 4.48 -12.00
CA GLN A 156 5.24 5.05 -13.24
C GLN A 156 5.47 6.56 -13.13
N LEU A 157 4.76 7.23 -12.22
CA LEU A 157 4.80 8.68 -12.04
C LEU A 157 5.81 9.13 -10.98
N GLN A 158 6.03 8.33 -9.94
CA GLN A 158 6.94 8.69 -8.86
C GLN A 158 8.41 8.74 -9.34
N PRO A 159 9.24 9.66 -8.82
CA PRO A 159 10.63 9.80 -9.23
C PRO A 159 11.47 8.59 -8.79
N CYS A 160 12.72 8.51 -9.28
CA CYS A 160 13.68 7.53 -8.78
C CYS A 160 14.04 7.82 -7.32
N ASN A 161 14.07 6.80 -6.47
CA ASN A 161 14.25 6.88 -5.01
C ASN A 161 13.32 7.91 -4.35
N PRO A 162 11.99 7.76 -4.49
CA PRO A 162 11.04 8.69 -3.92
C PRO A 162 11.05 8.61 -2.39
N GLY A 163 10.81 9.74 -1.73
CA GLY A 163 10.32 9.77 -0.35
C GLY A 163 8.80 9.60 -0.30
N PHE A 164 8.25 9.39 0.89
CA PHE A 164 6.82 9.14 1.09
C PHE A 164 5.91 10.24 0.55
N ILE A 165 6.31 11.51 0.67
CA ILE A 165 5.55 12.65 0.13
C ILE A 165 5.49 12.61 -1.39
N ALA A 166 6.62 12.34 -2.06
CA ALA A 166 6.66 12.23 -3.51
C ALA A 166 5.81 11.05 -4.02
N ALA A 167 5.83 9.92 -3.30
CA ALA A 167 4.98 8.77 -3.62
C ALA A 167 3.49 9.08 -3.44
N ARG A 168 3.08 9.76 -2.35
CA ARG A 168 1.70 10.24 -2.16
C ARG A 168 1.27 11.12 -3.33
N ASP A 169 2.08 12.10 -3.68
CA ASP A 169 1.73 13.05 -4.73
C ASP A 169 1.59 12.35 -6.10
N ALA A 170 2.39 11.31 -6.36
CA ALA A 170 2.24 10.45 -7.52
C ALA A 170 0.90 9.68 -7.55
N VAL A 171 0.38 9.23 -6.40
CA VAL A 171 -0.95 8.61 -6.31
C VAL A 171 -2.07 9.61 -6.61
N ILE A 172 -1.95 10.83 -6.10
CA ILE A 172 -2.92 11.90 -6.42
C ILE A 172 -2.86 12.26 -7.91
N GLN A 173 -1.66 12.33 -8.48
CA GLN A 173 -1.46 12.58 -9.91
C GLN A 173 -1.99 11.43 -10.78
N ALA A 174 -1.87 10.17 -10.34
CA ALA A 174 -2.45 9.03 -11.03
C ALA A 174 -3.97 9.16 -11.18
N ASP A 175 -4.67 9.57 -10.11
CA ASP A 175 -6.11 9.81 -10.16
C ASP A 175 -6.48 11.00 -11.05
N ALA A 176 -5.69 12.08 -11.02
CA ALA A 176 -5.86 13.22 -11.92
C ALA A 176 -5.74 12.79 -13.40
N ASN A 177 -4.73 11.97 -13.72
CA ASN A 177 -4.46 11.53 -15.08
C ASN A 177 -5.50 10.54 -15.60
N ARG A 178 -5.84 9.51 -14.81
CA ARG A 178 -6.72 8.43 -15.28
C ARG A 178 -8.20 8.75 -15.12
N TYR A 179 -8.58 9.37 -14.00
CA TYR A 179 -9.97 9.55 -13.62
C TYR A 179 -10.38 11.03 -13.51
N GLY A 180 -9.57 11.95 -14.02
CA GLY A 180 -9.86 13.39 -13.97
C GLY A 180 -9.95 13.94 -12.54
N GLY A 181 -9.33 13.27 -11.56
CA GLY A 181 -9.36 13.69 -10.16
C GLY A 181 -10.66 13.33 -9.42
N ALA A 182 -11.48 12.43 -9.97
CA ALA A 182 -12.77 12.05 -9.39
C ALA A 182 -12.67 11.47 -7.97
N ASN A 183 -11.49 11.00 -7.54
CA ASN A 183 -11.25 10.44 -6.21
C ASN A 183 -10.35 11.30 -5.33
N LYS A 184 -9.98 12.51 -5.76
CA LYS A 184 -9.08 13.43 -5.03
C LYS A 184 -9.36 13.50 -3.54
N CYS A 185 -10.58 13.86 -3.13
CA CYS A 185 -10.88 14.05 -1.71
C CYS A 185 -10.86 12.76 -0.91
N LEU A 186 -11.29 11.65 -1.53
CA LEU A 186 -11.21 10.32 -0.92
C LEU A 186 -9.76 9.94 -0.64
N LEU A 187 -8.87 10.11 -1.62
CA LEU A 187 -7.45 9.80 -1.47
C LEU A 187 -6.80 10.69 -0.39
N TRP A 188 -7.05 12.00 -0.43
CA TRP A 188 -6.54 12.91 0.59
C TRP A 188 -7.05 12.58 1.99
N THR A 189 -8.31 12.18 2.15
CA THR A 189 -8.83 11.71 3.44
C THR A 189 -8.12 10.45 3.92
N ALA A 190 -7.84 9.47 3.06
CA ALA A 190 -7.10 8.27 3.43
C ALA A 190 -5.67 8.58 3.89
N PHE A 191 -4.94 9.41 3.14
CA PHE A 191 -3.60 9.87 3.53
C PHE A 191 -3.62 10.67 4.84
N ALA A 192 -4.53 11.64 4.96
CA ALA A 192 -4.65 12.50 6.14
C ALA A 192 -5.02 11.72 7.41
N LYS A 193 -5.86 10.68 7.31
CA LYS A 193 -6.23 9.81 8.45
C LYS A 193 -5.00 9.16 9.12
N ARG A 194 -3.95 8.93 8.33
CA ARG A 194 -2.66 8.36 8.73
C ARG A 194 -1.53 9.40 8.79
N GLY A 195 -1.87 10.68 8.89
CA GLY A 195 -0.91 11.75 9.15
C GLY A 195 -0.17 12.27 7.92
N MET A 196 -0.56 11.87 6.70
CA MET A 196 0.09 12.30 5.46
C MET A 196 -0.75 13.29 4.63
N GLY A 197 -1.50 14.14 5.32
CA GLY A 197 -2.36 15.17 4.74
C GLY A 197 -1.60 16.26 3.96
N ASN A 198 -2.33 17.22 3.42
CA ASN A 198 -1.83 18.20 2.44
C ASN A 198 -0.64 19.04 2.93
N GLY A 199 -0.52 19.25 4.25
CA GLY A 199 0.60 19.97 4.85
C GLY A 199 1.76 19.09 5.32
N ALA A 200 1.70 17.76 5.12
CA ALA A 200 2.80 16.86 5.52
C ALA A 200 4.05 17.12 4.66
N THR A 201 5.20 17.19 5.30
CA THR A 201 6.52 17.44 4.68
C THR A 201 7.46 16.26 4.92
N TRP A 202 8.71 16.37 4.48
CA TRP A 202 9.77 15.38 4.75
C TRP A 202 10.18 15.30 6.23
N GLU A 203 9.68 16.20 7.08
CA GLU A 203 9.93 16.20 8.53
C GLU A 203 9.15 15.10 9.27
N LYS A 204 8.33 14.31 8.58
CA LYS A 204 7.58 13.18 9.16
C LYS A 204 6.70 13.58 10.33
N ILE A 205 6.16 14.79 10.31
CA ILE A 205 5.17 15.23 11.30
C ILE A 205 3.78 14.92 10.76
N ASP A 206 2.93 14.32 11.60
CA ASP A 206 1.55 14.01 11.23
C ASP A 206 0.80 15.31 10.87
N ASN A 207 0.28 15.35 9.65
CA ASN A 207 -0.66 16.36 9.20
C ASN A 207 -1.97 15.70 8.79
N THR A 208 -3.09 16.19 9.32
CA THR A 208 -4.43 15.66 9.01
C THR A 208 -5.24 16.64 8.14
N THR A 209 -4.61 17.67 7.60
CA THR A 209 -5.28 18.72 6.83
C THR A 209 -5.63 18.21 5.44
N LEU A 210 -6.85 18.50 4.98
CA LEU A 210 -7.27 18.25 3.60
C LEU A 210 -6.99 19.49 2.74
N PRO A 211 -6.73 19.33 1.43
CA PRO A 211 -6.65 20.48 0.52
C PRO A 211 -8.03 21.13 0.38
N SER A 212 -8.06 22.41 -0.02
CA SER A 212 -9.32 23.10 -0.31
C SER A 212 -10.13 22.41 -1.41
N GLY A 213 -11.46 22.48 -1.28
CA GLY A 213 -12.39 21.76 -2.17
C GLY A 213 -12.56 20.28 -1.83
N CYS A 214 -11.93 19.85 -0.74
CA CYS A 214 -12.26 18.72 0.10
C CYS A 214 -12.61 19.26 1.49
#